data_AF-A0A7C3M8Z5-F1
#
_entry.id   AF-A0A7C3M8Z5-F1
#
_cell.length_a   1.000
_cell.length_b   1.000
_cell.length_c   1.000
_cell.angle_alpha   90.00
_cell.angle_beta   90.00
_cell.angle_gamma   90.00
#
_symmetry.space_group_name_H-M   'P 1'
#
loop_
_entity.id
_entity.type
_entity.pdbx_description
1 polymer ?
#
loop_
_entity_poly.entity_id
_entity_poly.type
_entity_poly.pdbx_seq_one_letter_code
_entity_poly.pdbx_strand_id
1 'polypeptide(L)'
;MVLPIIGYFLIGFLEWILAAQRTLAISQKKALLASVFVVLENLLWGLVIYSFITEFSNIFAILGYSLGGALGTFFNLKINDKLLS
;
A
#
# COMPACT_ATOMS: atom_id res chain seq x y z
N MET A 1 17.53 5.93 -12.16
CA MET A 1 16.19 6.48 -12.45
C MET A 1 15.06 5.43 -12.37
N VAL A 2 15.24 4.18 -12.82
CA VAL A 2 14.17 3.15 -12.78
C VAL A 2 13.97 2.51 -11.40
N LEU A 3 15.06 2.30 -10.65
CA LEU A 3 15.04 1.70 -9.31
C LEU A 3 14.11 2.42 -8.30
N PRO A 4 14.09 3.77 -8.22
CA PRO A 4 13.15 4.45 -7.33
C PRO A 4 11.69 4.21 -7.74
N ILE A 5 11.36 4.26 -9.04
CA ILE A 5 9.98 4.12 -9.54
C ILE A 5 9.39 2.76 -9.16
N ILE A 6 10.16 1.67 -9.29
CA ILE A 6 9.73 0.32 -8.88
C ILE A 6 9.52 0.25 -7.37
N GLY A 7 10.40 0.88 -6.58
CA GLY A 7 10.24 0.95 -5.13
C GLY A 7 8.95 1.65 -4.71
N TYR A 8 8.67 2.83 -5.26
CA TYR A 8 7.44 3.58 -5.01
C TYR A 8 6.19 2.81 -5.45
N PHE A 9 6.25 2.15 -6.61
CA PHE A 9 5.19 1.26 -7.06
C PHE A 9 4.89 0.15 -6.05
N LEU A 10 5.93 -0.55 -5.58
CA LEU A 10 5.76 -1.62 -4.60
C LEU A 10 5.20 -1.11 -3.27
N ILE A 11 5.63 0.08 -2.82
CA ILE A 11 5.09 0.69 -1.61
C ILE A 11 3.58 0.97 -1.77
N GLY A 12 3.17 1.63 -2.87
CA GLY A 12 1.76 1.90 -3.13
C GLY A 12 0.92 0.61 -3.25
N PHE A 13 1.47 -0.42 -3.90
CA PHE A 13 0.82 -1.73 -4.02
C PHE A 13 0.61 -2.40 -2.65
N LEU A 14 1.65 -2.42 -1.82
CA LEU A 14 1.60 -3.03 -0.49
C LEU A 14 0.67 -2.28 0.46
N GLU A 15 0.63 -0.95 0.41
CA GLU A 15 -0.29 -0.15 1.25
C GLU A 15 -1.75 -0.54 1.02
N TRP A 16 -2.16 -0.72 -0.23
CA TRP A 16 -3.53 -1.12 -0.53
C TRP A 16 -3.82 -2.58 -0.15
N ILE A 17 -2.83 -3.48 -0.20
CA ILE A 17 -2.95 -4.82 0.40
C ILE A 17 -3.16 -4.73 1.91
N LEU A 18 -2.33 -3.96 2.61
CA LEU A 18 -2.43 -3.80 4.06
C LEU A 18 -3.77 -3.17 4.45
N ALA A 19 -4.25 -2.17 3.71
CA ALA A 19 -5.54 -1.54 3.95
C ALA A 19 -6.71 -2.53 3.80
N ALA A 20 -6.65 -3.43 2.81
CA ALA A 20 -7.65 -4.49 2.65
C ALA A 20 -7.61 -5.50 3.80
N GLN A 21 -6.40 -5.95 4.20
CA GLN A 21 -6.22 -6.86 5.33
C GLN A 21 -6.65 -6.24 6.66
N ARG A 22 -6.41 -4.94 6.85
CA ARG A 22 -6.92 -4.18 7.99
C ARG A 22 -8.44 -4.14 8.00
N THR A 23 -9.06 -3.87 6.86
CA THR A 23 -10.53 -3.84 6.74
C THR A 23 -11.13 -5.21 7.08
N LEU A 24 -10.49 -6.30 6.62
CA LEU A 24 -10.86 -7.67 6.97
C LEU A 24 -10.66 -7.98 8.47
N ALA A 25 -9.54 -7.56 9.07
CA ALA A 25 -9.29 -7.74 10.49
C ALA A 25 -10.34 -7.01 11.35
N ILE A 26 -10.72 -5.79 10.94
CA ILE A 26 -11.78 -5.01 11.59
C ILE A 26 -13.12 -5.71 11.47
N SER A 27 -13.50 -6.22 10.28
CA SER A 27 -14.77 -6.95 10.09
C SER A 27 -14.83 -8.23 10.94
N GLN A 28 -13.68 -8.87 11.17
CA GLN A 28 -13.54 -10.04 12.04
C GLN A 28 -13.39 -9.70 13.53
N LYS A 29 -13.52 -8.42 13.93
CA LYS A 29 -13.34 -7.93 15.32
C LYS A 29 -11.96 -8.27 15.93
N LYS A 30 -10.92 -8.41 15.10
CA LYS A 30 -9.55 -8.71 15.53
C LYS A 30 -8.77 -7.41 15.76
N ALA A 31 -9.06 -6.73 16.87
CA ALA A 31 -8.50 -5.40 17.16
C ALA A 31 -6.96 -5.34 17.16
N LEU A 32 -6.29 -6.35 17.75
CA LEU A 32 -4.83 -6.42 17.77
C LEU A 32 -4.23 -6.55 16.36
N LEU A 33 -4.85 -7.37 15.50
CA LEU A 33 -4.36 -7.56 14.15
C LEU A 33 -4.57 -6.28 13.31
N ALA A 34 -5.72 -5.63 13.47
CA ALA A 34 -6.01 -4.36 12.82
C ALA A 34 -5.01 -3.26 13.22
N SER A 35 -4.62 -3.16 14.50
CA SER A 35 -3.63 -2.18 14.95
C SER A 35 -2.23 -2.47 14.40
N VAL A 36 -1.83 -3.73 14.28
CA VAL A 36 -0.56 -4.11 13.63
C VAL A 36 -0.53 -3.63 12.18
N PHE A 37 -1.61 -3.82 11.42
CA PHE A 37 -1.68 -3.31 10.05
C PHE A 37 -1.60 -1.77 9.99
N VAL A 38 -2.24 -1.05 10.90
CA VAL A 38 -2.11 0.42 10.99
C VAL A 38 -0.66 0.84 11.26
N VAL A 39 0.07 0.13 12.14
CA VAL A 39 1.48 0.44 12.40
C VAL A 39 2.32 0.21 11.14
N LEU A 40 2.10 -0.89 10.42
CA LEU A 40 2.81 -1.17 9.17
C LEU A 40 2.49 -0.14 8.08
N GLU A 41 1.23 0.25 7.93
CA GLU A 41 0.80 1.32 7.02
C GLU A 41 1.53 2.63 7.33
N ASN A 42 1.60 3.03 8.61
CA ASN A 42 2.30 4.25 9.03
C ASN A 42 3.81 4.21 8.76
N LEU A 43 4.46 3.04 8.92
CA LEU A 43 5.88 2.90 8.61
C LEU A 43 6.15 3.06 7.11
N LEU A 44 5.31 2.48 6.25
CA LEU A 44 5.40 2.67 4.80
C LEU A 44 5.17 4.13 4.41
N TRP A 45 4.15 4.76 4.98
CA TRP A 45 3.85 6.17 4.74
C TRP A 45 5.00 7.08 5.20
N GLY A 46 5.62 6.77 6.34
CA GLY A 46 6.78 7.48 6.85
C GLY A 46 7.98 7.41 5.89
N LEU A 47 8.22 6.25 5.26
CA LEU A 47 9.25 6.09 4.23
C LEU A 47 8.95 6.94 2.99
N VAL A 48 7.69 6.96 2.53
CA VAL A 48 7.28 7.79 1.39
C VAL A 48 7.44 9.27 1.70
N ILE A 49 6.99 9.74 2.87
CA ILE A 49 7.18 11.13 3.30
C ILE A 49 8.67 11.46 3.34
N TYR A 50 9.48 10.63 3.98
CA TYR A 50 10.91 10.89 4.13
C TYR A 50 11.56 11.09 2.76
N SER A 51 11.32 10.15 1.83
CA SER A 51 11.85 10.26 0.47
C SER A 51 11.28 11.45 -0.30
N PHE A 52 10.04 11.84 -0.05
CA PHE A 52 9.44 13.05 -0.61
C PHE A 52 10.13 14.31 -0.09
N ILE A 53 10.42 14.40 1.22
CA ILE A 53 11.07 15.57 1.82
C ILE A 53 12.54 15.68 1.39
N THR A 54 13.25 14.56 1.25
CA THR A 54 14.69 14.57 0.94
C THR A 54 15.00 14.68 -0.55
N GLU A 55 14.15 14.13 -1.43
CA GLU A 55 14.46 13.97 -2.85
C GLU A 55 13.31 14.40 -3.78
N PHE A 56 12.57 15.46 -3.42
CA PHE A 56 11.42 15.94 -4.19
C PHE A 56 11.77 16.44 -5.61
N SER A 57 11.93 15.51 -6.56
CA SER A 57 12.33 15.86 -7.93
C SER A 57 11.74 14.95 -9.01
N ASN A 58 11.07 13.85 -8.66
CA ASN A 58 10.68 12.84 -9.63
C ASN A 58 9.17 12.56 -9.65
N ILE A 59 8.45 13.25 -10.54
CA ILE A 59 7.01 13.02 -10.75
C ILE A 59 6.67 11.58 -11.15
N PHE A 60 7.60 10.87 -11.82
CA PHE A 60 7.38 9.47 -12.19
C PHE A 60 7.38 8.52 -10.99
N ALA A 61 8.04 8.89 -9.88
CA ALA A 61 7.96 8.13 -8.64
C ALA A 61 6.55 8.20 -8.03
N ILE A 62 5.94 9.39 -8.03
CA ILE A 62 4.56 9.59 -7.54
C ILE A 62 3.57 8.83 -8.42
N LEU A 63 3.72 8.94 -9.75
CA LEU A 63 2.87 8.18 -10.68
C LEU A 63 3.04 6.66 -10.50
N GLY A 64 4.27 6.20 -10.26
CA GLY A 64 4.56 4.80 -9.93
C GLY A 64 3.84 4.36 -8.65
N TYR A 65 3.92 5.15 -7.58
CA TYR A 65 3.19 4.90 -6.33
C TYR A 65 1.68 4.84 -6.53
N SER A 66 1.09 5.82 -7.23
CA SER A 66 -0.36 5.82 -7.52
C SER A 66 -0.79 4.62 -8.36
N LEU A 67 0.00 4.25 -9.37
CA LEU A 67 -0.27 3.07 -10.21
C LEU A 67 -0.17 1.78 -9.39
N GLY A 68 0.84 1.68 -8.53
CA GLY A 68 1.00 0.57 -7.58
C GLY A 68 -0.22 0.41 -6.70
N GLY A 69 -0.72 1.50 -6.14
CA GLY A 69 -1.94 1.47 -5.32
C GLY A 69 -3.17 1.02 -6.10
N ALA A 70 -3.39 1.54 -7.31
CA ALA A 70 -4.50 1.11 -8.15
C ALA A 70 -4.45 -0.40 -8.47
N LEU A 71 -3.27 -0.92 -8.81
CA LEU A 71 -3.08 -2.35 -9.05
C LEU A 71 -3.19 -3.21 -7.79
N GLY A 72 -2.72 -2.71 -6.65
CA GLY A 72 -2.88 -3.37 -5.35
C GLY A 72 -4.36 -3.57 -5.01
N THR A 73 -5.17 -2.54 -5.17
CA THR A 73 -6.63 -2.61 -5.00
C THR A 73 -7.27 -3.59 -5.98
N PHE A 74 -6.95 -3.49 -7.26
CA PHE A 74 -7.49 -4.40 -8.27
C PHE A 74 -7.17 -5.87 -7.96
N PHE A 75 -5.94 -6.15 -7.53
CA PHE A 75 -5.51 -7.49 -7.18
C PHE A 75 -6.23 -8.02 -5.93
N ASN A 76 -6.39 -7.19 -4.90
CA ASN A 76 -7.21 -7.53 -3.72
C ASN A 76 -8.64 -7.89 -4.10
N LEU A 77 -9.29 -7.06 -4.92
CA LEU A 77 -10.67 -7.29 -5.35
C LEU A 77 -10.78 -8.61 -6.11
N LYS A 78 -9.90 -8.86 -7.08
CA LYS A 78 -9.88 -10.13 -7.83
C LYS A 78 -9.67 -11.36 -6.94
N ILE A 79 -8.80 -11.27 -5.93
CA ILE A 79 -8.60 -12.37 -4.98
C ILE A 79 -9.86 -12.59 -4.17
N ASN A 80 -10.49 -11.52 -3.67
CA ASN A 80 -11.69 -11.62 -2.86
C ASN A 80 -12.87 -12.18 -3.66
N ASP A 81 -13.08 -11.71 -4.89
CA ASP A 81 -14.12 -12.23 -5.79
C ASP A 81 -13.94 -13.73 -6.03
N LYS A 82 -12.70 -14.19 -6.23
CA LYS A 82 -12.38 -15.62 -6.43
C LYS A 82 -12.55 -16.47 -5.17
N LEU A 83 -12.44 -15.88 -3.98
CA LEU A 83 -12.65 -16.56 -2.70
C LEU A 83 -14.14 -16.61 -2.29
N LEU A 84 -14.97 -15.73 -2.85
CA LEU A 84 -16.40 -15.61 -2.55
C LEU A 84 -17.30 -16.25 -3.63
N SER A 85 -16.75 -16.67 -4.76
CA SER A 85 -17.41 -17.45 -5.83
C SER A 85 -17.31 -18.95 -5.59
#